data_AF-A0A3C2C2A0-F1
#
_entry.id   AF-A0A3C2C2A0-F1
#
_cell.length_a   1.000
_cell.length_b   1.000
_cell.length_c   1.000
_cell.angle_alpha   90.00
_cell.angle_beta   90.00
_cell.angle_gamma   90.00
#
_symmetry.space_group_name_H-M   'P 1'
#
loop_
_entity.id
_entity.type
_entity.pdbx_description
1 polymer ?
#
loop_
_entity_poly.entity_id
_entity_poly.type
_entity_poly.pdbx_seq_one_letter_code
_entity_poly.pdbx_strand_id
1 'polypeptide(L)'
;MAIYSLKETKQPPQSQTKAVLWLKDNLFSSSSNIALTFVALYLIYLLLPPILNWTIFDANFDLTADNESCGREGACWSFINANLKMFIYGFYPQEELWRVNTMFGIIIGLVVFGSLIKKSQYRAHYIIGSFLIYPVVAFVLLYGGLGLEIVETDKWGGLTLTIVVAAVGIVASFPLGILFALGRQSKMRIVRFISVVYIEFVRGVPLITILFMASVVLPLFFSAGMDFDKLLRALIGITLFQTAYIAEVVRGGLQAISKGQYEAADAAGL
;
A
#
# COMPACT_ATOMS: atom_id res chain seq x y z
N MET A 1 -25.82 44.22 -37.66
CA MET A 1 -25.66 44.38 -36.20
C MET A 1 -26.41 43.22 -35.56
N ALA A 2 -25.70 42.21 -35.03
CA ALA A 2 -26.35 41.02 -34.48
C ALA A 2 -27.03 41.37 -33.14
N ILE A 3 -28.34 41.17 -33.06
CA ILE A 3 -29.12 41.40 -31.84
C ILE A 3 -28.91 40.17 -30.96
N TYR A 4 -28.05 40.31 -29.95
CA TYR A 4 -27.89 39.28 -28.93
C TYR A 4 -29.07 39.38 -27.95
N SER A 5 -29.98 38.41 -28.03
CA SER A 5 -31.03 38.24 -27.02
C SER A 5 -30.39 37.74 -25.73
N LEU A 6 -30.45 38.56 -24.67
CA LEU A 6 -30.02 38.16 -23.34
C LEU A 6 -30.91 37.02 -22.87
N LYS A 7 -30.36 35.81 -22.87
CA LYS A 7 -31.03 34.61 -22.38
C LYS A 7 -31.15 34.72 -20.87
N GLU A 8 -32.37 34.69 -20.36
CA GLU A 8 -32.66 34.71 -18.92
C GLU A 8 -31.86 33.60 -18.21
N THR A 9 -31.07 34.00 -17.22
CA THR A 9 -30.34 33.05 -16.37
C THR A 9 -31.36 32.23 -15.58
N LYS A 10 -31.56 30.97 -15.97
CA LYS A 10 -32.27 29.99 -15.14
C LYS A 10 -31.62 30.00 -13.76
N GLN A 11 -32.45 30.18 -12.73
CA GLN A 11 -31.98 30.04 -11.35
C GLN A 11 -31.34 28.66 -11.18
N PRO A 12 -30.19 28.55 -10.49
CA PRO A 12 -29.60 27.26 -10.18
C PRO A 12 -30.68 26.43 -9.46
N PRO A 13 -30.89 25.16 -9.86
CA PRO A 13 -31.92 24.34 -9.23
C PRO A 13 -31.73 24.40 -7.72
N GLN A 14 -32.80 24.79 -7.01
CA GLN A 14 -32.80 24.83 -5.56
C GLN A 14 -32.22 23.52 -5.05
N SER A 15 -31.12 23.63 -4.32
CA SER A 15 -30.32 22.54 -3.76
C SER A 15 -31.21 21.34 -3.41
N GLN A 16 -31.31 20.36 -4.32
CA GLN A 16 -31.62 19.01 -3.89
C GLN A 16 -30.51 18.67 -2.92
N THR A 17 -30.86 18.31 -1.69
CA THR A 17 -29.89 17.96 -0.64
C THR A 17 -28.83 17.07 -1.27
N LYS A 18 -27.57 17.53 -1.25
CA LYS A 18 -26.45 16.91 -2.01
C LYS A 18 -26.42 15.38 -1.86
N ALA A 19 -26.85 14.87 -0.70
CA ALA A 19 -27.00 13.45 -0.42
C ALA A 19 -28.07 12.74 -1.27
N VAL A 20 -29.28 13.28 -1.41
CA VAL A 20 -30.38 12.65 -2.17
C VAL A 20 -30.06 12.61 -3.67
N LEU A 21 -29.47 13.69 -4.18
CA LEU A 21 -29.01 13.74 -5.56
C LEU A 21 -27.88 12.72 -5.80
N TRP A 22 -26.90 12.65 -4.88
CA TRP A 22 -25.83 11.66 -4.93
C TRP A 22 -26.35 10.21 -4.91
N LEU A 23 -27.35 9.90 -4.07
CA LEU A 23 -27.97 8.58 -4.01
C LEU A 23 -28.63 8.21 -5.35
N LYS A 24 -29.38 9.13 -5.95
CA LYS A 24 -30.02 8.90 -7.26
C LYS A 24 -28.99 8.69 -8.37
N ASP A 25 -27.93 9.51 -8.38
CA ASP A 25 -26.93 9.47 -9.44
C ASP A 25 -26.00 8.25 -9.34
N ASN A 26 -25.72 7.77 -8.12
CA ASN A 26 -24.77 6.66 -7.90
C ASN A 26 -25.45 5.30 -7.69
N LEU A 27 -26.46 5.22 -6.81
CA LEU A 27 -27.08 3.93 -6.42
C LEU A 27 -28.30 3.57 -7.26
N PHE A 28 -29.09 4.57 -7.69
CA PHE A 28 -30.37 4.33 -8.35
C PHE A 28 -30.44 4.87 -9.80
N SER A 29 -29.29 5.04 -10.46
CA SER A 29 -29.21 5.69 -11.78
C SER A 29 -29.69 4.83 -12.95
N SER A 30 -29.75 3.51 -12.79
CA SER A 30 -30.24 2.57 -13.80
C SER A 30 -30.93 1.37 -13.15
N SER A 31 -31.81 0.66 -13.86
CA SER A 31 -32.49 -0.54 -13.34
C SER A 31 -31.52 -1.63 -12.85
N SER A 32 -30.34 -1.75 -13.50
CA SER A 32 -29.28 -2.66 -13.06
C SER A 32 -28.63 -2.18 -11.76
N ASN A 33 -28.36 -0.87 -11.61
CA ASN A 33 -27.80 -0.30 -10.38
C ASN A 33 -28.78 -0.41 -9.20
N ILE A 34 -30.08 -0.23 -9.46
CA ILE A 34 -31.13 -0.45 -8.47
C ILE A 34 -31.09 -1.90 -7.98
N ALA A 35 -31.09 -2.89 -8.88
CA ALA A 35 -31.02 -4.30 -8.53
C ALA A 35 -29.74 -4.66 -7.76
N LEU A 36 -28.57 -4.19 -8.24
CA LEU A 36 -27.28 -4.40 -7.58
C LEU A 36 -27.24 -3.76 -6.19
N THR A 37 -27.82 -2.58 -6.02
CA THR A 37 -27.92 -1.90 -4.73
C THR A 37 -28.72 -2.72 -3.74
N PHE A 38 -29.89 -3.23 -4.13
CA PHE A 38 -30.69 -4.09 -3.25
C PHE A 38 -30.01 -5.41 -2.93
N VAL A 39 -29.35 -6.04 -3.91
CA VAL A 39 -28.57 -7.26 -3.68
C VAL A 39 -27.41 -6.98 -2.72
N ALA A 40 -26.67 -5.88 -2.89
CA ALA A 40 -25.58 -5.50 -2.01
C ALA A 40 -26.07 -5.23 -0.58
N LEU A 41 -27.18 -4.49 -0.43
CA LEU A 41 -27.79 -4.26 0.89
C LEU A 41 -28.27 -5.56 1.53
N TYR A 42 -28.82 -6.48 0.75
CA TYR A 42 -29.22 -7.80 1.24
C TYR A 42 -28.02 -8.65 1.67
N LEU A 43 -26.92 -8.65 0.91
CA LEU A 43 -25.68 -9.33 1.30
C LEU A 43 -25.07 -8.71 2.56
N ILE A 44 -25.08 -7.38 2.68
CA ILE A 44 -24.65 -6.69 3.91
C ILE A 44 -25.53 -7.12 5.08
N TYR A 45 -26.85 -7.17 4.90
CA TYR A 45 -27.78 -7.63 5.93
C TYR A 45 -27.54 -9.09 6.33
N LEU A 46 -27.12 -9.96 5.41
CA LEU A 46 -26.82 -11.36 5.72
C LEU A 46 -25.46 -11.55 6.41
N LEU A 47 -24.44 -10.78 6.01
CA LEU A 47 -23.06 -10.98 6.46
C LEU A 47 -22.71 -10.13 7.68
N LEU A 48 -23.18 -8.88 7.73
CA LEU A 48 -22.73 -7.92 8.74
C LEU A 48 -23.22 -8.28 10.15
N PRO A 49 -24.51 -8.61 10.39
CA PRO A 49 -24.96 -8.93 11.74
C PRO A 49 -24.27 -10.16 12.34
N PRO A 50 -24.11 -11.31 11.65
CA PRO A 50 -23.38 -12.45 12.20
C PRO A 50 -21.92 -12.12 12.53
N ILE A 51 -21.24 -11.35 11.66
CA ILE A 51 -19.86 -10.93 11.91
C ILE A 51 -19.78 -10.02 13.13
N LEU A 52 -20.67 -9.04 13.26
CA LEU A 52 -20.67 -8.12 14.41
C LEU A 52 -21.06 -8.82 15.72
N ASN A 53 -22.01 -9.75 15.65
CA ASN A 53 -22.38 -10.60 16.78
C ASN A 53 -21.17 -11.40 17.25
N TRP A 54 -20.52 -12.12 16.35
CA TRP A 54 -19.34 -12.91 16.70
C TRP A 54 -18.14 -12.06 17.17
N THR A 55 -17.84 -10.93 16.52
CA THR A 55 -16.64 -10.12 16.82
C THR A 55 -16.78 -9.19 18.02
N ILE A 56 -17.99 -8.69 18.30
CA ILE A 56 -18.22 -7.62 19.29
C ILE A 56 -19.25 -8.05 20.34
N PHE A 57 -20.45 -8.44 19.93
CA PHE A 57 -21.57 -8.58 20.88
C PHE A 57 -21.50 -9.87 21.71
N ASP A 58 -21.05 -10.97 21.10
CA ASP A 58 -20.89 -12.28 21.72
C ASP A 58 -19.41 -12.56 22.06
N ALA A 59 -18.51 -11.60 21.82
CA ALA A 59 -17.08 -11.78 22.05
C ALA A 59 -16.73 -11.78 23.54
N ASN A 60 -15.79 -12.65 23.92
CA ASN A 60 -15.26 -12.72 25.28
C ASN A 60 -14.02 -11.83 25.40
N PHE A 61 -14.13 -10.78 26.21
CA PHE A 61 -13.08 -9.79 26.48
C PHE A 61 -12.31 -10.06 27.79
N ASP A 62 -12.62 -11.13 28.51
CA ASP A 62 -11.83 -11.55 29.67
C ASP A 62 -10.45 -12.05 29.21
N LEU A 63 -9.41 -11.34 29.61
CA LEU A 63 -8.01 -11.60 29.22
C LEU A 63 -7.40 -12.79 29.96
N THR A 64 -8.09 -13.33 30.97
CA THR A 64 -7.67 -14.49 31.76
C THR A 64 -8.45 -15.76 31.42
N ALA A 65 -9.38 -15.68 30.47
CA ALA A 65 -10.18 -16.83 30.05
C ALA A 65 -9.32 -17.88 29.34
N ASP A 66 -9.49 -19.14 29.74
CA ASP A 66 -8.92 -20.31 29.08
C ASP A 66 -9.77 -20.74 27.87
N ASN A 67 -9.25 -21.64 27.04
CA ASN A 67 -9.95 -22.14 25.84
C ASN A 67 -11.32 -22.77 26.14
N GLU A 68 -11.51 -23.28 27.35
CA GLU A 68 -12.78 -23.87 27.79
C GLU A 68 -13.81 -22.80 28.19
N SER A 69 -13.37 -21.70 28.83
CA SER A 69 -14.26 -20.63 29.28
C SER A 69 -14.56 -19.59 28.19
N CYS A 70 -13.73 -19.53 27.14
CA CYS A 70 -13.95 -18.58 26.04
C CYS A 70 -15.14 -18.93 25.12
N GLY A 71 -15.67 -20.15 25.19
CA GLY A 71 -16.76 -20.60 24.33
C GLY A 71 -16.39 -20.64 22.84
N ARG A 72 -17.30 -21.15 21.99
CA ARG A 72 -17.17 -21.10 20.51
C ARG A 72 -18.15 -20.13 19.84
N GLU A 73 -18.96 -19.45 20.64
CA GLU A 73 -20.08 -18.63 20.16
C GLU A 73 -19.61 -17.25 19.70
N GLY A 74 -18.48 -16.76 20.20
CA GLY A 74 -17.90 -15.46 19.84
C GLY A 74 -16.37 -15.47 19.77
N ALA A 75 -15.80 -14.32 19.41
CA ALA A 75 -14.36 -14.12 19.32
C ALA A 75 -13.71 -14.13 20.72
N CYS A 76 -12.58 -14.84 20.84
CA CYS A 76 -11.84 -14.95 22.09
C CYS A 76 -10.65 -13.97 22.13
N TRP A 77 -10.76 -12.89 22.91
CA TRP A 77 -9.69 -11.88 23.02
C TRP A 77 -8.54 -12.31 23.93
N SER A 78 -8.75 -13.23 24.86
CA SER A 78 -7.68 -13.86 25.66
C SER A 78 -6.59 -14.46 24.76
N PHE A 79 -7.00 -15.21 23.73
CA PHE A 79 -6.07 -15.80 22.76
C PHE A 79 -5.29 -14.73 21.97
N ILE A 80 -5.96 -13.67 21.52
CA ILE A 80 -5.31 -12.57 20.79
C ILE A 80 -4.28 -11.90 21.69
N ASN A 81 -4.63 -11.60 22.94
CA ASN A 81 -3.73 -10.97 23.91
C ASN A 81 -2.52 -11.86 24.22
N ALA A 82 -2.74 -13.17 24.41
CA ALA A 82 -1.66 -14.13 24.66
C ALA A 82 -0.67 -14.22 23.49
N ASN A 83 -1.16 -14.13 22.24
CA ASN A 83 -0.33 -14.25 21.03
C ASN A 83 0.10 -12.90 20.43
N LEU A 84 -0.33 -11.77 20.99
CA LEU A 84 -0.08 -10.44 20.44
C LEU A 84 1.42 -10.17 20.28
N LYS A 85 2.23 -10.57 21.27
CA LYS A 85 3.69 -10.46 21.20
C LYS A 85 4.27 -11.27 20.05
N MET A 86 3.74 -12.46 19.78
CA MET A 86 4.18 -13.30 18.68
C MET A 86 3.81 -12.68 17.32
N PHE A 87 2.63 -12.06 17.19
CA PHE A 87 2.24 -11.38 15.96
C PHE A 87 3.10 -10.15 15.64
N ILE A 88 3.46 -9.37 16.67
CA ILE A 88 4.25 -8.15 16.51
C ILE A 88 5.75 -8.46 16.35
N TYR A 89 6.29 -9.23 17.29
CA TYR A 89 7.73 -9.43 17.44
C TYR A 89 8.23 -10.82 16.97
N GLY A 90 7.36 -11.82 16.83
CA GLY A 90 7.77 -13.16 16.41
C GLY A 90 8.71 -13.82 17.42
N PHE A 91 9.83 -14.36 16.93
CA PHE A 91 10.89 -14.98 17.73
C PHE A 91 12.05 -14.03 18.03
N TYR A 92 11.83 -12.72 17.91
CA TYR A 92 12.84 -11.71 18.22
C TYR A 92 13.25 -11.80 19.70
N PRO A 93 14.56 -11.71 20.03
CA PRO A 93 15.03 -11.80 21.42
C PRO A 93 14.32 -10.80 22.34
N GLN A 94 13.91 -11.25 23.52
CA GLN A 94 13.10 -10.45 24.46
C GLN A 94 13.85 -9.20 24.95
N GLU A 95 15.17 -9.29 25.11
CA GLU A 95 16.00 -8.15 25.55
C GLU A 95 16.17 -7.10 24.45
N GLU A 96 15.93 -7.46 23.18
CA GLU A 96 16.17 -6.60 22.02
C GLU A 96 14.87 -6.07 21.39
N LEU A 97 13.71 -6.32 22.01
CA LEU A 97 12.41 -5.82 21.53
C LEU A 97 12.35 -4.29 21.45
N TRP A 98 13.19 -3.59 22.22
CA TRP A 98 13.31 -2.14 22.15
C TRP A 98 13.67 -1.69 20.74
N ARG A 99 14.45 -2.46 19.96
CA ARG A 99 14.84 -2.12 18.58
C ARG A 99 13.64 -2.02 17.65
N VAL A 100 12.72 -2.99 17.74
CA VAL A 100 11.47 -3.03 16.99
C VAL A 100 10.56 -1.88 17.40
N ASN A 101 10.44 -1.62 18.70
CA ASN A 101 9.65 -0.51 19.24
C ASN A 101 10.21 0.86 18.86
N THR A 102 11.52 1.02 18.84
CA THR A 102 12.19 2.23 18.36
C THR A 102 11.94 2.42 16.87
N MET A 103 11.95 1.35 16.07
CA MET A 103 11.58 1.43 14.65
C MET A 103 10.14 1.96 14.48
N PHE A 104 9.16 1.42 15.22
CA PHE A 104 7.77 1.92 15.21
C PHE A 104 7.66 3.36 15.76
N GLY A 105 8.41 3.70 16.80
CA GLY A 105 8.45 5.05 17.35
C GLY A 105 8.97 6.06 16.33
N ILE A 106 10.05 5.72 15.61
CA ILE A 106 10.64 6.56 14.57
C ILE A 106 9.65 6.76 13.42
N ILE A 107 9.00 5.70 12.90
CA ILE A 107 8.06 5.88 11.77
C ILE A 107 6.88 6.78 12.15
N ILE A 108 6.31 6.58 13.35
CA ILE A 108 5.22 7.41 13.86
C ILE A 108 5.71 8.85 14.05
N GLY A 109 6.86 9.05 14.68
CA GLY A 109 7.49 10.35 14.87
C GLY A 109 7.74 11.07 13.54
N LEU A 110 8.21 10.36 12.52
CA LEU A 110 8.46 10.92 11.20
C LEU A 110 7.16 11.39 10.52
N VAL A 111 6.09 10.60 10.63
CA VAL A 111 4.77 10.93 10.07
C VAL A 111 4.17 12.13 10.80
N VAL A 112 4.18 12.12 12.14
CA VAL A 112 3.66 13.22 12.96
C VAL A 112 4.42 14.50 12.66
N PHE A 113 5.75 14.48 12.71
CA PHE A 113 6.55 15.67 12.42
C PHE A 113 6.35 16.17 10.99
N GLY A 114 6.28 15.25 10.00
CA GLY A 114 5.98 15.60 8.61
C GLY A 114 4.60 16.25 8.43
N SER A 115 3.62 15.89 9.25
CA SER A 115 2.27 16.50 9.24
C SER A 115 2.26 17.93 9.79
N LEU A 116 3.22 18.28 10.65
CA LEU A 116 3.35 19.62 11.24
C LEU A 116 3.99 20.63 10.29
N ILE A 117 4.75 20.16 9.28
CA ILE A 117 5.41 21.02 8.30
C ILE A 117 4.37 21.57 7.31
N LYS A 118 3.93 22.81 7.53
CA LYS A 118 2.93 23.47 6.67
C LYS A 118 3.49 23.95 5.33
N LYS A 119 4.78 24.27 5.25
CA LYS A 119 5.39 24.83 4.03
C LYS A 119 5.75 23.72 3.04
N SER A 120 5.17 23.79 1.83
CA SER A 120 5.25 22.75 0.79
C SER A 120 6.69 22.36 0.42
N GLN A 121 7.59 23.33 0.23
CA GLN A 121 8.97 23.05 -0.17
C GLN A 121 9.76 22.26 0.88
N TYR A 122 9.68 22.64 2.17
CA TYR A 122 10.37 21.90 3.24
C TYR A 122 9.73 20.54 3.49
N ARG A 123 8.41 20.45 3.36
CA ARG A 123 7.67 19.19 3.49
C ARG A 123 8.14 18.16 2.45
N ALA A 124 8.34 18.58 1.20
CA ALA A 124 8.83 17.69 0.14
C ALA A 124 10.25 17.15 0.44
N HIS A 125 11.19 18.03 0.79
CA HIS A 125 12.57 17.62 1.15
C HIS A 125 12.59 16.70 2.37
N TYR A 126 11.78 16.99 3.38
CA TYR A 126 11.65 16.15 4.56
C TYR A 126 11.10 14.76 4.22
N ILE A 127 10.05 14.67 3.40
CA ILE A 127 9.46 13.39 2.97
C ILE A 127 10.50 12.59 2.19
N ILE A 128 11.18 13.20 1.23
CA ILE A 128 12.21 12.54 0.42
C ILE A 128 13.36 12.05 1.31
N GLY A 129 13.88 12.89 2.20
CA GLY A 129 14.93 12.50 3.14
C GLY A 129 14.51 11.36 4.05
N SER A 130 13.31 11.43 4.63
CA SER A 130 12.74 10.37 5.47
C SER A 130 12.61 9.07 4.68
N PHE A 131 12.12 9.13 3.45
CA PHE A 131 11.92 7.98 2.57
C PHE A 131 13.22 7.27 2.20
N LEU A 132 14.33 8.00 2.04
CA LEU A 132 15.64 7.42 1.72
C LEU A 132 16.39 6.92 2.96
N ILE A 133 16.31 7.64 4.08
CA ILE A 133 17.12 7.36 5.28
C ILE A 133 16.45 6.30 6.16
N TYR A 134 15.13 6.38 6.36
CA TYR A 134 14.42 5.51 7.28
C TYR A 134 14.59 4.01 6.99
N PRO A 135 14.53 3.51 5.74
CA PRO A 135 14.72 2.09 5.46
C PRO A 135 16.09 1.57 5.88
N VAL A 136 17.14 2.38 5.74
CA VAL A 136 18.50 2.02 6.16
C VAL A 136 18.58 1.96 7.69
N VAL A 137 18.03 2.96 8.37
CA VAL A 137 17.97 3.00 9.84
C VAL A 137 17.16 1.83 10.39
N ALA A 138 16.00 1.54 9.80
CA ALA A 138 15.15 0.42 10.18
C ALA A 138 15.86 -0.93 9.97
N PHE A 139 16.59 -1.08 8.86
CA PHE A 139 17.37 -2.30 8.60
C PHE A 139 18.47 -2.50 9.66
N VAL A 140 19.25 -1.46 9.97
CA VAL A 140 20.30 -1.55 11.00
C VAL A 140 19.72 -1.84 12.39
N LEU A 141 18.58 -1.22 12.73
CA LEU A 141 17.89 -1.48 14.00
C LEU A 141 17.38 -2.92 14.09
N LEU A 142 16.75 -3.44 13.04
CA LEU A 142 16.10 -4.75 13.07
C LEU A 142 17.08 -5.91 12.88
N TYR A 143 17.98 -5.81 11.93
CA TYR A 143 18.96 -6.85 11.62
C TYR A 143 20.15 -6.84 12.60
N GLY A 144 20.52 -5.66 13.09
CA GLY A 144 21.74 -5.47 13.86
C GLY A 144 22.93 -5.05 12.99
N GLY A 145 24.12 -5.03 13.60
CA GLY A 145 25.32 -4.40 13.04
C GLY A 145 25.72 -3.12 13.78
N LEU A 146 26.95 -2.63 13.53
CA LEU A 146 27.52 -1.47 14.23
C LEU A 146 27.56 -1.61 15.77
N GLY A 147 27.84 -2.81 16.27
CA GLY A 147 27.92 -3.11 17.70
C GLY A 147 26.65 -3.73 18.29
N LEU A 148 25.57 -3.85 17.51
CA LEU A 148 24.35 -4.57 17.88
C LEU A 148 24.44 -6.06 17.50
N GLU A 149 23.90 -6.94 18.34
CA GLU A 149 23.74 -8.37 18.04
C GLU A 149 22.95 -8.58 16.74
N ILE A 150 23.39 -9.55 15.93
CA ILE A 150 22.74 -9.88 14.65
C ILE A 150 21.52 -10.75 14.93
N VAL A 151 20.34 -10.28 14.51
CA VAL A 151 19.08 -11.02 14.59
C VAL A 151 18.60 -11.36 13.19
N GLU A 152 18.74 -12.64 12.84
CA GLU A 152 18.33 -13.18 11.54
C GLU A 152 16.85 -12.89 11.23
N THR A 153 16.57 -12.72 9.94
CA THR A 153 15.26 -12.29 9.40
C THR A 153 14.15 -13.30 9.63
N ASP A 154 14.49 -14.58 9.84
CA ASP A 154 13.56 -15.67 10.12
C ASP A 154 12.89 -15.55 11.50
N LYS A 155 13.52 -14.79 12.41
CA LYS A 155 13.01 -14.54 13.76
C LYS A 155 12.05 -13.35 13.83
N TRP A 156 11.95 -12.55 12.78
CA TRP A 156 11.17 -11.31 12.82
C TRP A 156 9.66 -11.59 12.83
N GLY A 157 8.91 -10.77 13.57
CA GLY A 157 7.46 -10.90 13.68
C GLY A 157 6.69 -10.51 12.41
N GLY A 158 5.47 -11.03 12.27
CA GLY A 158 4.65 -10.86 11.07
C GLY A 158 4.28 -9.39 10.77
N LEU A 159 3.91 -8.62 11.80
CA LEU A 159 3.63 -7.18 11.64
C LEU A 159 4.88 -6.42 11.19
N THR A 160 6.01 -6.70 11.85
CA THR A 160 7.31 -6.07 11.56
C THR A 160 7.74 -6.39 10.12
N LEU A 161 7.69 -7.66 9.71
CA LEU A 161 7.99 -8.10 8.35
C LEU A 161 7.08 -7.43 7.32
N THR A 162 5.77 -7.33 7.60
CA THR A 162 4.82 -6.69 6.69
C THR A 162 5.18 -5.22 6.44
N ILE A 163 5.52 -4.49 7.50
CA ILE A 163 5.92 -3.08 7.41
C ILE A 163 7.25 -2.93 6.66
N VAL A 164 8.23 -3.79 6.93
CA VAL A 164 9.52 -3.79 6.22
C VAL A 164 9.31 -4.08 4.73
N VAL A 165 8.56 -5.12 4.40
CA VAL A 165 8.28 -5.50 3.01
C VAL A 165 7.55 -4.39 2.27
N ALA A 166 6.55 -3.77 2.90
CA ALA A 166 5.84 -2.63 2.31
C ALA A 166 6.78 -1.43 2.10
N ALA A 167 7.56 -1.06 3.11
CA ALA A 167 8.45 0.09 3.04
C ALA A 167 9.56 -0.10 1.99
N VAL A 168 10.28 -1.22 2.03
CA VAL A 168 11.35 -1.53 1.09
C VAL A 168 10.79 -1.69 -0.32
N GLY A 169 9.66 -2.38 -0.47
CA GLY A 169 8.99 -2.53 -1.76
C GLY A 169 8.67 -1.18 -2.40
N ILE A 170 8.06 -0.25 -1.66
CA ILE A 170 7.76 1.10 -2.15
C ILE A 170 9.06 1.85 -2.47
N VAL A 171 10.05 1.85 -1.56
CA VAL A 171 11.29 2.61 -1.72
C VAL A 171 12.12 2.15 -2.90
N ALA A 172 12.30 0.83 -3.06
CA ALA A 172 13.07 0.27 -4.15
C ALA A 172 12.32 0.34 -5.49
N SER A 173 11.00 0.10 -5.49
CA SER A 173 10.24 0.05 -6.73
C SER A 173 9.91 1.43 -7.31
N PHE A 174 9.83 2.48 -6.49
CA PHE A 174 9.50 3.83 -6.92
C PHE A 174 10.47 4.43 -7.96
N PRO A 175 11.79 4.51 -7.72
CA PRO A 175 12.73 5.05 -8.70
C PRO A 175 12.77 4.21 -9.99
N LEU A 176 12.71 2.88 -9.87
CA LEU A 176 12.61 1.99 -11.02
C LEU A 176 11.31 2.22 -11.81
N GLY A 177 10.20 2.42 -11.11
CA GLY A 177 8.89 2.70 -11.72
C GLY A 177 8.91 4.00 -12.51
N ILE A 178 9.52 5.06 -11.97
CA ILE A 178 9.74 6.32 -12.69
C ILE A 178 10.60 6.08 -13.94
N LEU A 179 11.71 5.35 -13.81
CA LEU A 179 12.61 5.04 -14.92
C LEU A 179 11.86 4.31 -16.05
N PHE A 180 11.07 3.29 -15.73
CA PHE A 180 10.27 2.55 -16.71
C PHE A 180 9.12 3.38 -17.30
N ALA A 181 8.48 4.24 -16.51
CA ALA A 181 7.43 5.15 -16.98
C ALA A 181 7.97 6.15 -18.02
N LEU A 182 9.13 6.76 -17.72
CA LEU A 182 9.83 7.66 -18.64
C LEU A 182 10.37 6.90 -19.85
N GLY A 183 10.92 5.70 -19.64
CA GLY A 183 11.39 4.82 -20.71
C GLY A 183 10.30 4.49 -21.74
N ARG A 184 9.08 4.21 -21.28
CA ARG A 184 7.90 3.96 -22.13
C ARG A 184 7.49 5.18 -22.97
N GLN A 185 7.79 6.41 -22.52
CA GLN A 185 7.53 7.65 -23.26
C GLN A 185 8.71 8.11 -24.13
N SER A 186 9.84 7.39 -24.08
CA SER A 186 11.04 7.75 -24.83
C SER A 186 10.82 7.68 -26.35
N LYS A 187 11.49 8.60 -27.07
CA LYS A 187 11.59 8.58 -28.53
C LYS A 187 12.48 7.43 -29.03
N MET A 188 13.35 6.90 -28.19
CA MET A 188 14.24 5.79 -28.55
C MET A 188 13.47 4.47 -28.58
N ARG A 189 13.36 3.85 -29.76
CA ARG A 189 12.55 2.64 -29.97
C ARG A 189 12.93 1.48 -29.04
N ILE A 190 14.22 1.25 -28.81
CA ILE A 190 14.72 0.14 -28.00
C ILE A 190 14.32 0.30 -26.53
N VAL A 191 14.57 1.48 -25.93
CA VAL A 191 14.19 1.74 -24.53
C VAL A 191 12.70 1.63 -24.34
N ARG A 192 11.92 2.24 -25.24
CA ARG A 192 10.46 2.13 -25.21
C ARG A 192 10.00 0.67 -25.30
N PHE A 193 10.59 -0.12 -26.20
CA PHE A 193 10.24 -1.54 -26.35
C PHE A 193 10.53 -2.34 -25.09
N ILE A 194 11.73 -2.22 -24.51
CA ILE A 194 12.11 -2.92 -23.28
C ILE A 194 11.17 -2.54 -22.13
N SER A 195 10.86 -1.25 -21.96
CA SER A 195 9.95 -0.81 -20.91
C SER A 195 8.53 -1.34 -21.10
N VAL A 196 8.00 -1.33 -22.33
CA VAL A 196 6.67 -1.87 -22.62
C VAL A 196 6.62 -3.38 -22.33
N VAL A 197 7.60 -4.14 -22.83
CA VAL A 197 7.65 -5.60 -22.62
C VAL A 197 7.71 -5.92 -21.12
N TYR A 198 8.59 -5.27 -20.37
CA TYR A 198 8.69 -5.46 -18.92
C TYR A 198 7.35 -5.19 -18.21
N ILE A 199 6.76 -4.01 -18.45
CA ILE A 199 5.54 -3.59 -17.76
C ILE A 199 4.36 -4.51 -18.07
N GLU A 200 4.13 -4.82 -19.36
CA GLU A 200 3.00 -5.66 -19.77
C GLU A 200 3.18 -7.11 -19.31
N PHE A 201 4.40 -7.65 -19.38
CA PHE A 201 4.69 -9.00 -18.92
C PHE A 201 4.47 -9.14 -17.41
N VAL A 202 5.10 -8.28 -16.60
CA VAL A 202 5.02 -8.38 -15.14
C VAL A 202 3.60 -8.18 -14.63
N ARG A 203 2.82 -7.27 -15.24
CA ARG A 203 1.40 -7.06 -14.89
C ARG A 203 0.50 -8.22 -15.33
N GLY A 204 0.94 -9.03 -16.29
CA GLY A 204 0.25 -10.25 -16.71
C GLY A 204 0.53 -11.47 -15.82
N VAL A 205 1.54 -11.41 -14.96
CA VAL A 205 1.95 -12.52 -14.08
C VAL A 205 1.39 -12.31 -12.66
N PRO A 206 0.73 -13.32 -12.04
CA PRO A 206 0.31 -13.23 -10.64
C PRO A 206 1.49 -13.05 -9.69
N LEU A 207 1.35 -12.15 -8.69
CA LEU A 207 2.39 -11.94 -7.66
C LEU A 207 2.78 -13.23 -6.95
N ILE A 208 1.81 -14.12 -6.67
CA ILE A 208 2.08 -15.40 -6.01
C ILE A 208 3.04 -16.27 -6.82
N THR A 209 2.96 -16.24 -8.16
CA THR A 209 3.87 -16.98 -9.05
C THR A 209 5.28 -16.45 -8.94
N ILE A 210 5.46 -15.13 -8.89
CA ILE A 210 6.77 -14.48 -8.73
C ILE A 210 7.37 -14.83 -7.36
N LEU A 211 6.57 -14.75 -6.30
CA LEU A 211 7.00 -15.10 -4.94
C LEU A 211 7.36 -16.57 -4.81
N PHE A 212 6.57 -17.46 -5.41
CA PHE A 212 6.85 -18.89 -5.44
C PHE A 212 8.14 -19.18 -6.23
N MET A 213 8.29 -18.57 -7.40
CA MET A 213 9.50 -18.69 -8.21
C MET A 213 10.75 -18.23 -7.42
N ALA A 214 10.69 -17.07 -6.77
CA ALA A 214 11.80 -16.53 -5.98
C ALA A 214 12.11 -17.36 -4.71
N SER A 215 11.07 -17.89 -4.05
CA SER A 215 11.21 -18.55 -2.75
C SER A 215 11.53 -20.04 -2.85
N VAL A 216 11.00 -20.72 -3.86
CA VAL A 216 11.02 -22.19 -3.98
C VAL A 216 11.83 -22.66 -5.18
N VAL A 217 11.66 -22.05 -6.35
CA VAL A 217 12.26 -22.54 -7.59
C VAL A 217 13.67 -22.00 -7.80
N LEU A 218 13.90 -20.70 -7.58
CA LEU A 218 15.19 -20.05 -7.75
C LEU A 218 16.32 -20.71 -6.92
N PRO A 219 16.11 -21.10 -5.64
CA PRO A 219 17.14 -21.80 -4.86
C PRO A 219 17.60 -23.13 -5.44
N LEU A 220 16.76 -23.81 -6.24
CA LEU A 220 17.12 -25.10 -6.84
C LEU A 220 18.23 -24.96 -7.89
N PHE A 221 18.43 -23.75 -8.42
CA PHE A 221 19.50 -23.44 -9.36
C PHE A 221 20.79 -22.98 -8.69
N PHE A 222 20.80 -22.78 -7.37
CA PHE A 222 21.99 -22.40 -6.63
C PHE A 222 22.81 -23.63 -6.24
N SER A 223 24.12 -23.57 -6.42
CA SER A 223 25.04 -24.61 -5.95
C SER A 223 25.02 -24.68 -4.42
N ALA A 224 25.20 -25.88 -3.86
CA ALA A 224 25.30 -26.08 -2.41
C ALA A 224 26.27 -25.07 -1.77
N GLY A 225 25.77 -24.22 -0.87
CA GLY A 225 26.52 -23.18 -0.16
C GLY A 225 26.22 -21.73 -0.55
N MET A 226 25.40 -21.48 -1.58
CA MET A 226 24.91 -20.13 -1.92
C MET A 226 23.47 -19.94 -1.42
N ASP A 227 23.32 -19.77 -0.10
CA ASP A 227 22.02 -19.53 0.52
C ASP A 227 21.73 -18.03 0.62
N PHE A 228 20.87 -17.54 -0.27
CA PHE A 228 20.32 -16.19 -0.12
C PHE A 228 19.16 -16.19 0.88
N ASP A 229 19.17 -15.17 1.72
CA ASP A 229 18.11 -14.89 2.68
C ASP A 229 16.71 -14.93 2.03
N LYS A 230 15.75 -15.54 2.73
CA LYS A 230 14.38 -15.73 2.23
C LYS A 230 13.68 -14.38 2.06
N LEU A 231 13.86 -13.47 3.02
CA LEU A 231 13.27 -12.14 2.97
C LEU A 231 13.85 -11.34 1.79
N LEU A 232 15.17 -11.37 1.58
CA LEU A 232 15.81 -10.71 0.44
C LEU A 232 15.22 -11.16 -0.91
N ARG A 233 15.06 -12.46 -1.13
CA ARG A 233 14.46 -13.00 -2.37
C ARG A 233 13.02 -12.55 -2.55
N ALA A 234 12.22 -12.56 -1.49
CA ALA A 234 10.86 -12.04 -1.51
C ALA A 234 10.83 -10.54 -1.84
N LEU A 235 11.72 -9.73 -1.23
CA LEU A 235 11.83 -8.29 -1.48
C LEU A 235 12.18 -7.98 -2.93
N ILE A 236 13.09 -8.74 -3.55
CA ILE A 236 13.42 -8.58 -4.98
C ILE A 236 12.19 -8.87 -5.84
N GLY A 237 11.50 -10.00 -5.60
CA GLY A 237 10.28 -10.35 -6.34
C GLY A 237 9.17 -9.31 -6.22
N ILE A 238 8.93 -8.81 -5.00
CA ILE A 238 7.94 -7.76 -4.72
C ILE A 238 8.33 -6.45 -5.39
N THR A 239 9.60 -6.06 -5.31
CA THR A 239 10.11 -4.83 -5.92
C THR A 239 9.88 -4.86 -7.43
N LEU A 240 10.27 -5.94 -8.11
CA LEU A 240 10.08 -6.08 -9.56
C LEU A 240 8.60 -6.02 -9.94
N PHE A 241 7.74 -6.73 -9.20
CA PHE A 241 6.30 -6.68 -9.41
C PHE A 241 5.75 -5.27 -9.24
N GLN A 242 6.02 -4.63 -8.11
CA GLN A 242 5.53 -3.28 -7.79
C GLN A 242 6.04 -2.23 -8.76
N THR A 243 7.27 -2.35 -9.27
CA THR A 243 7.85 -1.43 -10.25
C THR A 243 6.97 -1.29 -11.49
N ALA A 244 6.39 -2.38 -11.99
CA ALA A 244 5.53 -2.33 -13.17
C ALA A 244 4.20 -1.58 -12.91
N TYR A 245 3.63 -1.73 -11.71
CA TYR A 245 2.42 -1.01 -11.31
C TYR A 245 2.71 0.47 -11.04
N ILE A 246 3.82 0.80 -10.36
CA ILE A 246 4.21 2.20 -10.16
C ILE A 246 4.49 2.88 -11.50
N ALA A 247 5.14 2.20 -12.46
CA ALA A 247 5.38 2.75 -13.79
C ALA A 247 4.07 3.18 -14.48
N GLU A 248 3.00 2.40 -14.35
CA GLU A 248 1.69 2.73 -14.91
C GLU A 248 0.98 3.85 -14.14
N VAL A 249 1.10 3.90 -12.82
CA VAL A 249 0.57 4.99 -12.00
C VAL A 249 1.25 6.31 -12.37
N VAL A 250 2.57 6.33 -12.47
CA VAL A 250 3.35 7.52 -12.88
C VAL A 250 2.97 7.95 -14.30
N ARG A 251 2.87 6.99 -15.24
CA ARG A 251 2.41 7.25 -16.60
C ARG A 251 1.00 7.85 -16.62
N GLY A 252 0.07 7.29 -15.84
CA GLY A 252 -1.30 7.80 -15.71
C GLY A 252 -1.33 9.22 -15.13
N GLY A 253 -0.48 9.50 -14.14
CA GLY A 253 -0.31 10.84 -13.57
C GLY A 253 0.21 11.86 -14.58
N LEU A 254 1.21 11.50 -15.38
CA LEU A 254 1.74 12.36 -16.45
C LEU A 254 0.69 12.65 -17.54
N GLN A 255 -0.17 11.67 -17.85
CA GLN A 255 -1.25 11.82 -18.83
C GLN A 255 -2.47 12.60 -18.32
N ALA A 256 -2.61 12.78 -17.01
CA ALA A 256 -3.69 13.57 -16.43
C ALA A 256 -3.48 15.09 -16.64
N ILE A 257 -2.27 15.52 -17.00
CA ILE A 257 -1.95 16.92 -17.28
C ILE A 257 -2.57 17.34 -18.62
N SER A 258 -3.31 18.45 -18.63
CA SER A 258 -3.98 18.94 -19.83
C SER A 258 -2.97 19.38 -20.90
N LYS A 259 -3.32 19.15 -22.17
CA LYS A 259 -2.46 19.54 -23.31
C LYS A 259 -2.11 21.02 -23.32
N GLY A 260 -3.03 21.89 -22.89
CA GLY A 260 -2.80 23.32 -22.81
C GLY A 260 -1.64 23.73 -21.89
N GLN A 261 -1.28 22.92 -20.89
CA GLN A 261 -0.09 23.17 -20.07
C GLN A 261 1.21 22.93 -20.84
N TYR A 262 1.24 21.92 -21.72
CA TYR A 262 2.38 21.67 -22.61
C TYR A 262 2.49 22.77 -23.67
N GLU A 263 1.36 23.14 -24.30
CA GLU A 263 1.32 24.23 -25.29
C GLU A 263 1.74 25.58 -24.70
N ALA A 264 1.38 25.87 -23.45
CA ALA A 264 1.81 27.07 -22.74
C ALA A 264 3.32 27.06 -22.42
N ALA A 265 3.88 25.90 -22.05
CA ALA A 265 5.31 25.75 -21.83
C ALA A 265 6.10 25.95 -23.14
N ASP A 266 5.65 25.33 -24.24
CA ASP A 266 6.24 25.50 -25.57
C ASP A 266 6.18 26.97 -26.03
N ALA A 267 5.06 27.67 -25.79
CA ALA A 267 4.89 29.09 -26.10
C ALA A 267 5.80 30.01 -25.25
N ALA A 268 6.16 29.58 -24.05
CA ALA A 268 7.12 30.26 -23.17
C ALA A 268 8.58 29.89 -23.50
N GLY A 269 8.83 28.98 -24.45
CA GLY A 269 10.16 28.55 -24.87
C GLY A 269 10.84 27.53 -23.95
N LEU A 270 10.06 26.78 -23.16
CA LEU A 270 10.54 25.70 -22.29
C LEU A 270 10.61 24.33 -23.00
#